data_AF-A0A7S2A1P7-F1
#
_entry.id   AF-A0A7S2A1P7-F1
#
_cell.length_a   1.000
_cell.length_b   1.000
_cell.length_c   1.000
_cell.angle_alpha   90.00
_cell.angle_beta   90.00
_cell.angle_gamma   90.00
#
_symmetry.space_group_name_H-M   'P 1'
#
loop_
_entity.id
_entity.type
_entity.pdbx_description
1 polymer ?
#
loop_
_entity_poly.entity_id
_entity_poly.type
_entity_poly.pdbx_seq_one_letter_code
_entity_poly.pdbx_strand_id
1 'polypeptide(L)'
;SGRGVYKDTSGNIYDGCFRNSQMDGKGIFMYVNGDKYEGPFRENKREGRALFTKKNGEVHIGEWKNDIRDGIFIIKRENINNGGAVEKEVLVSRWKEGKCVAWEE
;
A
#
# COMPACT_ATOMS: atom_id res chain seq x y z
N SER A 1 -11.63 -21.66 -2.11
CA SER A 1 -10.59 -20.85 -1.46
C SER A 1 -9.23 -21.41 -1.80
N GLY A 2 -8.21 -20.57 -1.95
CA GLY A 2 -6.86 -21.01 -2.34
C GLY A 2 -5.94 -19.82 -2.64
N ARG A 3 -4.67 -20.09 -2.93
CA ARG A 3 -3.74 -19.06 -3.41
C ARG A 3 -3.68 -19.08 -4.94
N GLY A 4 -3.61 -17.92 -5.57
CA GLY A 4 -3.52 -17.82 -7.02
C GLY A 4 -3.02 -16.47 -7.50
N VAL A 5 -2.84 -16.37 -8.82
CA VAL A 5 -2.50 -15.13 -9.50
C VAL A 5 -3.68 -14.73 -10.39
N TYR A 6 -4.11 -13.47 -10.26
CA TYR A 6 -5.15 -12.86 -11.07
C TYR A 6 -4.58 -11.64 -11.79
N LYS A 7 -4.87 -11.52 -13.08
CA LYS A 7 -4.51 -10.36 -13.90
C LYS A 7 -5.79 -9.75 -14.44
N ASP A 8 -6.01 -8.47 -14.18
CA ASP A 8 -7.17 -7.75 -14.71
C ASP A 8 -6.91 -7.25 -16.14
N THR A 9 -7.95 -6.73 -16.78
CA THR A 9 -7.89 -6.18 -18.15
C THR A 9 -7.04 -4.92 -18.25
N SER A 10 -6.82 -4.22 -17.14
CA SER A 10 -5.98 -3.02 -17.06
C SER A 10 -4.49 -3.35 -16.91
N GLY A 11 -4.16 -4.63 -16.72
CA GLY A 11 -2.79 -5.11 -16.54
C GLY A 11 -2.31 -5.13 -15.09
N ASN A 12 -3.18 -4.84 -14.10
CA ASN A 12 -2.83 -5.03 -12.70
C ASN A 12 -2.75 -6.53 -12.38
N ILE A 13 -1.90 -6.89 -11.44
CA ILE A 13 -1.66 -8.28 -11.05
C ILE A 13 -1.86 -8.41 -9.55
N TYR A 14 -2.66 -9.38 -9.15
CA TYR A 14 -2.78 -9.83 -7.77
C TYR A 14 -2.17 -11.23 -7.63
N ASP A 15 -1.30 -11.42 -6.63
CA ASP A 15 -0.82 -12.72 -6.16
C ASP A 15 -1.18 -12.85 -4.68
N GLY A 16 -2.10 -13.77 -4.36
CA GLY A 16 -2.53 -13.92 -2.97
C GLY A 16 -3.66 -14.90 -2.75
N CYS A 17 -4.24 -14.79 -1.56
CA CYS A 17 -5.32 -15.64 -1.10
C CYS A 17 -6.68 -15.23 -1.67
N PHE A 18 -7.47 -16.22 -2.05
CA PHE A 18 -8.84 -16.07 -2.49
C PHE A 18 -9.81 -16.84 -1.60
N ARG A 19 -10.97 -16.24 -1.34
CA ARG A 19 -12.15 -16.86 -0.73
C ARG A 19 -13.38 -16.44 -1.52
N ASN A 20 -14.24 -17.40 -1.88
CA ASN A 20 -15.47 -17.13 -2.66
C ASN A 20 -15.22 -16.28 -3.93
N SER A 21 -14.14 -16.58 -4.66
CA SER A 21 -13.71 -15.84 -5.86
C SER A 21 -13.36 -14.36 -5.64
N GLN A 22 -13.11 -13.97 -4.39
CA GLN A 22 -12.68 -12.63 -4.00
C GLN A 22 -11.27 -12.69 -3.39
N MET A 23 -10.48 -11.63 -3.57
CA MET A 23 -9.23 -11.44 -2.84
C MET A 23 -9.54 -11.32 -1.36
N ASP A 24 -8.99 -12.24 -0.55
CA ASP A 24 -9.32 -12.39 0.85
C ASP A 24 -8.19 -13.09 1.60
N GLY A 25 -7.62 -12.41 2.59
CA GLY A 25 -6.38 -12.80 3.27
C GLY A 25 -5.16 -12.07 2.71
N LYS A 26 -3.97 -12.61 2.92
CA LYS A 26 -2.72 -11.94 2.51
C LYS A 26 -2.54 -11.99 1.00
N GLY A 27 -2.10 -10.87 0.42
CA GLY A 27 -1.74 -10.81 -0.99
C GLY A 27 -0.85 -9.63 -1.35
N ILE A 28 -0.35 -9.67 -2.58
CA ILE A 28 0.42 -8.63 -3.22
C ILE A 28 -0.37 -8.16 -4.43
N PHE A 29 -0.63 -6.87 -4.51
CA PHE A 29 -1.26 -6.23 -5.66
C PHE A 29 -0.27 -5.29 -6.33
N MET A 30 0.13 -5.63 -7.55
CA MET A 30 1.02 -4.85 -8.40
C MET A 30 0.16 -4.06 -9.38
N TYR A 31 0.24 -2.74 -9.27
CA TYR A 31 -0.46 -1.82 -10.14
C TYR A 31 0.32 -1.63 -11.44
N VAL A 32 -0.40 -1.43 -12.54
CA VAL A 32 0.22 -1.18 -13.86
C VAL A 32 1.12 0.06 -13.87
N ASN A 33 0.87 1.02 -12.98
CA ASN A 33 1.70 2.22 -12.83
C ASN A 33 3.05 1.94 -12.12
N GLY A 34 3.29 0.71 -11.66
CA GLY A 34 4.50 0.28 -10.94
C GLY A 34 4.39 0.36 -9.42
N ASP A 35 3.29 0.85 -8.86
CA ASP A 35 3.05 0.80 -7.42
C ASP A 35 2.74 -0.64 -6.97
N LYS A 36 2.99 -0.92 -5.69
CA LYS A 36 2.79 -2.25 -5.09
C LYS A 36 2.16 -2.13 -3.72
N TYR A 37 1.07 -2.85 -3.49
CA TYR A 37 0.48 -3.07 -2.17
C TYR A 37 0.80 -4.48 -1.68
N GLU A 38 1.24 -4.62 -0.44
CA GLU A 38 1.50 -5.90 0.22
C GLU A 38 0.80 -5.90 1.57
N GLY A 39 -0.26 -6.69 1.70
CA GLY A 39 -1.08 -6.65 2.90
C GLY A 39 -2.32 -7.55 2.85
N PRO A 40 -3.17 -7.44 3.88
CA PRO A 40 -4.45 -8.13 3.93
C PRO A 40 -5.46 -7.56 2.93
N PHE A 41 -6.28 -8.45 2.40
CA PHE A 41 -7.48 -8.16 1.63
C PHE A 41 -8.69 -8.75 2.33
N ARG A 42 -9.85 -8.11 2.13
CA ARG A 42 -11.16 -8.62 2.54
C ARG A 42 -12.18 -8.20 1.48
N GLU A 43 -12.86 -9.17 0.88
CA GLU A 43 -13.90 -8.92 -0.14
C GLU A 43 -13.41 -7.99 -1.27
N ASN A 44 -12.21 -8.27 -1.82
CA ASN A 44 -11.53 -7.48 -2.84
C ASN A 44 -10.98 -6.11 -2.41
N LYS A 45 -11.11 -5.72 -1.13
CA LYS A 45 -10.62 -4.43 -0.62
C LYS A 45 -9.37 -4.61 0.22
N ARG A 46 -8.46 -3.63 0.17
CA ARG A 46 -7.31 -3.53 1.07
C ARG A 46 -7.80 -3.32 2.51
N GLU A 47 -7.16 -4.01 3.44
CA GLU A 47 -7.59 -4.07 4.83
C GLU A 47 -6.40 -4.25 5.78
N GLY A 48 -6.49 -3.71 7.00
CA GLY A 48 -5.48 -3.82 8.04
C GLY A 48 -4.12 -3.21 7.68
N ARG A 49 -3.11 -3.58 8.48
CA ARG A 49 -1.74 -3.09 8.31
C ARG A 49 -1.11 -3.60 7.03
N ALA A 50 -0.59 -2.68 6.22
CA ALA A 50 0.04 -3.02 4.95
C ALA A 50 1.22 -2.12 4.58
N LEU A 51 1.99 -2.61 3.63
CA LEU A 51 3.08 -1.90 2.96
C LEU A 51 2.61 -1.47 1.57
N PHE A 52 2.69 -0.18 1.27
CA PHE A 52 2.44 0.36 -0.06
C PHE A 52 3.71 1.03 -0.58
N THR A 53 4.30 0.46 -1.62
CA THR A 53 5.52 0.95 -2.26
C THR A 53 5.14 1.64 -3.55
N LYS A 54 5.50 2.92 -3.69
CA LYS A 54 5.33 3.65 -4.94
C LYS A 54 6.43 3.27 -5.93
N LYS A 55 6.18 3.45 -7.23
CA LYS A 55 7.18 3.23 -8.30
C LYS A 55 8.50 3.97 -8.06
N ASN A 56 8.46 5.14 -7.43
CA ASN A 56 9.64 5.95 -7.13
C ASN A 56 10.44 5.47 -5.90
N GLY A 57 10.03 4.37 -5.26
CA GLY A 57 10.68 3.83 -4.07
C GLY A 57 10.15 4.40 -2.74
N GLU A 58 9.24 5.38 -2.76
CA GLU A 58 8.59 5.87 -1.53
C GLU A 58 7.71 4.78 -0.92
N VAL A 59 7.90 4.54 0.37
CA VAL A 59 7.24 3.47 1.13
C VAL A 59 6.24 4.06 2.12
N HIS A 60 5.02 3.54 2.13
CA HIS A 60 3.94 3.91 3.04
C HIS A 60 3.55 2.69 3.87
N ILE A 61 3.69 2.76 5.19
CA ILE A 61 3.31 1.69 6.12
C ILE A 61 2.19 2.21 7.00
N GLY A 62 1.03 1.58 6.97
CA GLY A 62 -0.10 2.02 7.77
C GLY A 62 -1.31 1.10 7.68
N GLU A 63 -2.39 1.54 8.31
CA GLU A 63 -3.64 0.82 8.42
C GLU A 63 -4.61 1.19 7.29
N TRP A 64 -5.19 0.16 6.67
CA TRP A 64 -6.18 0.29 5.61
C TRP A 64 -7.52 -0.25 6.11
N LYS A 65 -8.61 0.37 5.69
CA LYS A 65 -9.96 -0.09 6.04
C LYS A 65 -10.84 0.12 4.83
N ASN A 66 -11.37 -0.95 4.22
CA ASN A 66 -12.20 -0.84 3.02
C ASN A 66 -11.58 0.06 1.93
N ASP A 67 -10.34 -0.22 1.54
CA ASP A 67 -9.57 0.52 0.52
C ASP A 67 -9.13 1.95 0.84
N ILE A 68 -9.51 2.50 1.99
CA ILE A 68 -9.08 3.83 2.42
C ILE A 68 -8.02 3.74 3.51
N ARG A 69 -7.15 4.76 3.56
CA ARG A 69 -6.20 4.96 4.67
C ARG A 69 -6.98 5.35 5.93
N ASP A 70 -6.72 4.69 7.04
CA ASP A 70 -7.39 4.98 8.31
C ASP A 70 -6.43 4.70 9.46
N GLY A 71 -6.06 5.70 10.26
CA GLY A 71 -5.05 5.58 11.32
C GLY A 71 -3.70 6.21 10.95
N ILE A 72 -2.62 5.72 11.57
CA ILE A 72 -1.27 6.28 11.40
C ILE A 72 -0.59 5.65 10.18
N PHE A 73 0.07 6.50 9.39
CA PHE A 73 0.97 6.10 8.31
C PHE A 73 2.38 6.62 8.56
N ILE A 74 3.35 5.72 8.49
CA ILE A 74 4.77 6.03 8.44
C ILE A 74 5.17 6.02 6.97
N ILE A 75 5.69 7.13 6.48
CA ILE A 75 6.16 7.30 5.11
C ILE A 75 7.68 7.38 5.15
N LYS A 76 8.35 6.59 4.32
CA LYS A 76 9.80 6.62 4.14
C LYS A 76 10.10 6.96 2.70
N ARG A 77 10.91 8.00 2.48
CA ARG A 77 11.38 8.38 1.15
C ARG A 77 12.85 8.76 1.17
N GLU A 78 13.45 8.71 0.00
CA GLU A 78 14.83 9.09 -0.23
C GLU A 78 14.83 10.38 -1.07
N ASN A 79 15.51 11.41 -0.57
CA ASN A 79 15.72 12.67 -1.26
C ASN A 79 17.19 12.75 -1.69
N ILE A 80 17.47 13.40 -2.81
CA ILE A 80 18.84 13.67 -3.26
C ILE A 80 19.13 15.14 -2.97
N ASN A 81 20.12 15.41 -2.14
CA ASN A 81 20.52 16.78 -1.85
C ASN A 81 21.36 17.38 -3.00
N ASN A 82 21.65 18.68 -2.93
CA ASN A 82 22.40 19.39 -3.97
C ASN A 82 23.81 18.83 -4.24
N GLY A 83 24.37 18.03 -3.32
CA GLY A 83 25.66 17.35 -3.46
C GLY A 83 25.57 15.92 -4.00
N GLY A 84 24.38 15.45 -4.37
CA GLY A 84 24.15 14.09 -4.86
C GLY A 84 24.07 13.02 -3.76
N ALA A 85 24.07 13.40 -2.49
CA ALA A 85 23.93 12.44 -1.39
C ALA A 85 22.45 12.12 -1.14
N VAL A 86 22.17 10.85 -0.84
CA VAL A 86 20.83 10.36 -0.48
C VAL A 86 20.55 10.67 0.99
N GLU A 87 19.48 11.41 1.24
CA GLU A 87 18.94 11.70 2.55
C GLU A 87 17.64 10.92 2.76
N LYS A 88 17.54 10.22 3.90
CA LYS A 88 16.35 9.43 4.24
C LYS A 88 15.44 10.25 5.12
N GLU A 89 14.20 10.43 4.68
CA GLU A 89 13.18 11.15 5.41
C GLU A 89 12.10 10.17 5.90
N VAL A 90 11.70 10.35 7.16
CA VAL A 90 10.59 9.62 7.75
C VAL A 90 9.52 10.63 8.15
N LEU A 91 8.32 10.47 7.61
CA LEU A 91 7.17 11.30 7.93
C LEU A 91 6.10 10.46 8.60
N VAL A 92 5.37 11.08 9.52
CA VAL A 92 4.22 10.45 10.17
C VAL A 92 2.97 11.26 9.84
N SER A 93 1.91 10.57 9.40
CA SER A 93 0.62 11.20 9.08
C SER A 93 -0.53 10.46 9.74
N ARG A 94 -1.55 11.19 10.14
CA ARG A 94 -2.78 10.66 10.73
C ARG A 94 -3.92 10.78 9.73
N TRP A 95 -4.63 9.69 9.53
CA TRP A 95 -5.75 9.58 8.61
C TRP A 95 -7.02 9.18 9.34
N LYS A 96 -8.15 9.71 8.92
CA LYS A 96 -9.48 9.29 9.36
C LYS A 96 -10.41 9.29 8.16
N GLU A 97 -11.05 8.16 7.89
CA GLU A 97 -12.00 8.03 6.78
C GLU A 97 -11.40 8.46 5.43
N GLY A 98 -10.14 8.08 5.17
CA GLY A 98 -9.46 8.38 3.92
C GLY A 98 -8.96 9.82 3.78
N LYS A 99 -9.12 10.66 4.82
CA LYS A 99 -8.63 12.05 4.84
C LYS A 99 -7.46 12.19 5.80
N CYS A 100 -6.40 12.85 5.35
CA CYS A 100 -5.28 13.24 6.22
C CYS A 100 -5.75 14.34 7.18
N VAL A 101 -5.66 14.10 8.48
CA VAL A 101 -6.11 15.02 9.54
C VAL A 101 -4.96 15.69 10.27
N ALA A 102 -3.75 15.12 10.24
CA ALA A 102 -2.54 15.72 10.81
C ALA A 102 -1.28 15.15 10.18
N TRP A 103 -0.21 15.94 10.22
CA TRP A 103 1.18 15.52 10.02
C TRP A 103 1.91 15.70 11.36
N GLU A 104 2.76 14.74 11.71
CA GLU A 104 3.59 14.81 12.92
C GLU A 104 5.04 15.07 12.47
N GLU A 105 5.72 15.96 13.20
CA GLU A 105 7.14 16.30 13.03
C GLU A 105 8.05 15.27 13.72
#